data_AF-A0A0G9HCF2-F1
#
_entry.id   AF-A0A0G9HCF2-F1
#
_cell.length_a   1.000
_cell.length_b   1.000
_cell.length_c   1.000
_cell.angle_alpha   90.00
_cell.angle_beta   90.00
_cell.angle_gamma   90.00
#
_symmetry.space_group_name_H-M   'P 1'
#
loop_
_entity.id
_entity.type
_entity.pdbx_description
1 polymer ?
#
loop_
_entity_poly.entity_id
_entity_poly.type
_entity_poly.pdbx_seq_one_letter_code
_entity_poly.pdbx_strand_id
1 'polypeptide(L)'
;MSIHTLSAAQLMLLAVGYGFVYVIIARSTISRVMDADPAYKGRWPRPTWLADARNAFAVLHIMINMNLPKPDYPRSLQWRIWVARVMLWLWPFVLVAVLVLTPH
;
A
#
# COMPACT_ATOMS: atom_id res chain seq x y z
N MET A 1 -25.52 22.72 10.68
CA MET A 1 -24.56 21.98 9.83
C MET A 1 -24.86 20.50 10.03
N SER A 2 -25.68 19.91 9.16
CA SER A 2 -26.04 18.50 9.23
C SER A 2 -24.82 17.68 8.81
N ILE A 3 -24.17 17.04 9.78
CA ILE A 3 -23.13 16.05 9.51
C ILE A 3 -23.86 14.89 8.86
N HIS A 4 -23.77 14.75 7.54
CA HIS A 4 -24.17 13.53 6.86
C HIS A 4 -23.28 12.42 7.40
N THR A 5 -23.77 11.67 8.37
CA THR A 5 -23.13 10.45 8.86
C THR A 5 -23.16 9.44 7.72
N LEU A 6 -22.00 9.15 7.14
CA LEU A 6 -21.84 8.04 6.22
C LEU A 6 -22.29 6.76 6.92
N SER A 7 -23.04 5.90 6.23
CA SER A 7 -23.48 4.64 6.82
C SER A 7 -22.28 3.72 7.08
N ALA A 8 -22.41 2.81 8.04
CA ALA A 8 -21.38 1.80 8.34
C ALA A 8 -20.92 1.05 7.07
N ALA A 9 -21.85 0.72 6.17
CA ALA A 9 -21.57 0.08 4.90
C ALA A 9 -20.73 0.95 3.96
N GLN A 10 -20.97 2.27 3.92
CA GLN A 10 -20.17 3.20 3.12
C GLN A 10 -18.74 3.33 3.67
N LEU A 11 -18.59 3.41 5.01
CA LEU A 11 -17.27 3.45 5.65
C LEU A 11 -16.47 2.17 5.42
N MET A 12 -17.11 1.00 5.54
CA MET A 12 -16.48 -0.28 5.23
C MET A 12 -16.10 -0.37 3.75
N LEU A 13 -16.98 0.05 2.83
CA LEU A 13 -16.70 0.05 1.40
C LEU A 13 -15.50 0.95 1.07
N LEU A 14 -15.41 2.14 1.69
CA LEU A 14 -14.28 3.04 1.53
C LEU A 14 -12.99 2.41 2.06
N ALA A 15 -13.03 1.76 3.22
CA ALA A 15 -11.87 1.09 3.80
C ALA A 15 -11.38 -0.09 2.93
N VAL A 16 -12.31 -0.91 2.42
CA VAL A 16 -12.00 -2.01 1.49
C VAL A 16 -11.43 -1.46 0.18
N GLY A 17 -12.06 -0.42 -0.39
CA GLY A 17 -11.58 0.25 -1.59
C GLY A 17 -10.18 0.83 -1.41
N TYR A 18 -9.94 1.46 -0.27
CA TYR A 18 -8.62 1.98 0.11
C TYR A 18 -7.56 0.87 0.16
N GLY A 19 -7.87 -0.23 0.86
CA GLY A 19 -6.98 -1.39 0.93
C GLY A 19 -6.71 -2.02 -0.44
N PHE A 20 -7.73 -2.11 -1.30
CA PHE A 20 -7.59 -2.61 -2.65
C PHE A 20 -6.65 -1.74 -3.50
N VAL A 21 -6.83 -0.41 -3.46
CA VAL A 21 -5.94 0.54 -4.16
C VAL A 21 -4.51 0.43 -3.64
N TYR A 22 -4.34 0.36 -2.31
CA TYR A 22 -3.03 0.15 -1.69
C TYR A 22 -2.35 -1.12 -2.21
N VAL A 23 -3.06 -2.26 -2.24
CA VAL A 23 -2.52 -3.53 -2.71
C VAL A 23 -2.06 -3.46 -4.17
N ILE A 24 -2.85 -2.81 -5.04
CA ILE A 24 -2.48 -2.62 -6.46
C ILE A 24 -1.19 -1.79 -6.57
N ILE A 25 -1.13 -0.65 -5.88
CA ILE A 25 0.03 0.25 -5.94
C ILE A 25 1.27 -0.46 -5.39
N ALA A 26 1.16 -1.09 -4.22
CA ALA A 26 2.26 -1.78 -3.56
C ALA A 26 2.82 -2.91 -4.44
N ARG A 27 1.96 -3.78 -4.99
CA ARG A 27 2.37 -4.86 -5.89
C ARG A 27 3.06 -4.35 -7.15
N SER A 28 2.48 -3.33 -7.79
CA SER A 28 3.09 -2.73 -8.99
C SER A 28 4.45 -2.09 -8.70
N THR A 29 4.60 -1.53 -7.50
CA THR A 29 5.84 -0.90 -7.04
C THR A 29 6.93 -1.94 -6.84
N ILE A 30 6.63 -3.09 -6.24
CA ILE A 30 7.60 -4.18 -6.04
C ILE A 30 8.15 -4.68 -7.36
N SER A 31 7.29 -4.95 -8.35
CA SER A 31 7.75 -5.41 -9.66
C SER A 31 8.76 -4.43 -10.25
N ARG A 32 8.48 -3.12 -10.17
CA ARG A 32 9.37 -2.08 -10.67
C ARG A 32 10.66 -1.94 -9.86
N VAL A 33 10.62 -2.14 -8.54
CA VAL A 33 11.83 -2.19 -7.71
C VAL A 33 12.69 -3.39 -8.09
N MET A 34 12.10 -4.57 -8.31
CA MET A 34 12.83 -5.76 -8.76
C MET A 34 13.45 -5.59 -10.15
N ASP A 35 12.82 -4.80 -11.02
CA ASP A 35 13.34 -4.49 -12.36
C ASP A 35 14.44 -3.40 -12.31
N ALA A 36 14.33 -2.44 -11.40
CA ALA A 36 15.28 -1.33 -11.25
C ALA A 36 16.49 -1.67 -10.36
N ASP A 37 16.36 -2.62 -9.43
CA ASP A 37 17.39 -2.93 -8.43
C ASP A 37 17.76 -4.42 -8.43
N PRO A 38 18.96 -4.77 -8.90
CA PRO A 38 19.43 -6.15 -8.93
C PRO A 38 19.45 -6.82 -7.56
N ALA A 39 19.60 -6.05 -6.46
CA ALA A 39 19.62 -6.60 -5.11
C ALA A 39 18.26 -7.20 -4.68
N TYR A 40 17.18 -6.83 -5.37
CA TYR A 40 15.83 -7.33 -5.14
C TYR A 40 15.41 -8.36 -6.20
N LYS A 41 16.19 -8.51 -7.27
CA LYS A 41 15.93 -9.48 -8.33
C LYS A 41 16.17 -10.91 -7.83
N GLY A 42 15.15 -11.76 -7.91
CA GLY A 42 15.22 -13.15 -7.47
C GLY A 42 15.13 -13.36 -5.95
N ARG A 43 15.10 -12.29 -5.15
CA ARG A 43 14.97 -12.37 -3.69
C ARG A 43 13.55 -12.74 -3.24
N TRP A 44 12.56 -12.33 -4.02
CA TRP A 44 11.15 -12.71 -3.87
C TRP A 44 10.57 -13.16 -5.21
N PRO A 45 9.53 -14.01 -5.20
CA PRO A 45 8.75 -14.26 -6.41
C PRO A 45 8.14 -12.94 -6.90
N ARG A 46 8.06 -12.77 -8.23
CA ARG A 46 7.37 -11.61 -8.79
C ARG A 46 5.90 -11.67 -8.36
N PRO A 47 5.31 -10.54 -7.93
CA PRO A 47 3.94 -10.54 -7.46
C PRO A 47 2.98 -10.95 -8.60
N THR A 48 2.31 -12.08 -8.41
CA THR A 48 1.23 -12.58 -9.26
C THR A 48 -0.13 -12.10 -8.75
N TRP A 49 -1.19 -12.23 -9.56
CA TRP A 49 -2.56 -11.90 -9.13
C TRP A 49 -3.00 -12.65 -7.88
N LEU A 50 -2.57 -13.90 -7.71
CA LEU A 50 -2.84 -14.69 -6.52
C LEU A 50 -2.15 -14.10 -5.27
N ALA A 51 -2.86 -14.09 -4.14
CA ALA A 51 -2.30 -13.71 -2.85
C ALA A 51 -1.32 -14.79 -2.37
N ASP A 52 -0.04 -14.41 -2.22
CA ASP A 52 0.99 -15.27 -1.64
C ASP A 52 1.60 -14.52 -0.46
N ALA A 53 1.80 -15.21 0.67
CA ALA A 53 2.44 -14.67 1.87
C ALA A 53 3.84 -14.12 1.57
N ARG A 54 4.57 -14.71 0.61
CA ARG A 54 5.88 -14.20 0.18
C ARG A 54 5.80 -12.81 -0.46
N ASN A 55 4.72 -12.52 -1.17
CA ASN A 55 4.48 -11.21 -1.76
C ASN A 55 4.16 -10.16 -0.69
N ALA A 56 3.39 -10.54 0.34
CA ALA A 56 3.09 -9.65 1.46
C ALA A 56 4.35 -9.25 2.23
N PHE A 57 5.27 -10.20 2.45
CA PHE A 57 6.54 -9.92 3.11
C PHE A 57 7.44 -9.00 2.25
N ALA A 58 7.46 -9.18 0.93
CA ALA A 58 8.17 -8.29 0.01
C ALA A 58 7.63 -6.86 0.05
N VAL A 59 6.28 -6.70 0.09
CA VAL A 59 5.63 -5.39 0.28
C VAL A 59 6.12 -4.74 1.55
N LEU A 60 5.99 -5.42 2.69
CA LEU A 60 6.38 -4.87 3.99
C LEU A 60 7.87 -4.49 4.00
N HIS A 61 8.73 -5.37 3.49
CA HIS A 61 10.17 -5.12 3.47
C HIS A 61 10.52 -3.87 2.66
N ILE A 62 9.98 -3.70 1.45
CA ILE A 62 10.28 -2.54 0.59
C ILE A 62 9.63 -1.26 1.16
N MET A 63 8.40 -1.36 1.67
CA MET A 63 7.66 -0.20 2.20
C MET A 63 8.25 0.33 3.51
N ILE A 64 8.77 -0.54 4.38
CA ILE A 64 9.35 -0.14 5.68
C ILE A 64 10.83 0.24 5.55
N ASN A 65 11.54 -0.25 4.52
CA ASN A 65 12.97 0.03 4.35
C ASN A 65 13.26 1.49 4.00
N MET A 66 13.65 2.29 5.00
CA MET A 66 13.95 3.72 4.85
C MET A 66 15.12 4.04 3.91
N ASN A 67 15.94 3.05 3.54
CA ASN A 67 16.99 3.22 2.53
C ASN A 67 16.46 3.24 1.09
N LEU A 68 15.16 2.97 0.90
CA LEU A 68 14.45 3.17 -0.36
C LEU A 68 13.61 4.45 -0.32
N PRO A 69 13.32 5.11 -1.46
CA PRO A 69 13.92 4.85 -2.76
C PRO A 69 15.40 5.25 -2.80
N LYS A 70 16.19 4.54 -3.61
CA LYS A 70 17.58 4.95 -3.88
C LYS A 70 17.61 6.15 -4.85
N PRO A 71 18.65 7.00 -4.81
CA PRO A 71 18.74 8.21 -5.64
C PRO A 71 18.74 7.94 -7.16
N ASP A 72 19.25 6.77 -7.56
CA ASP A 72 19.36 6.30 -8.95
C ASP A 72 18.04 5.74 -9.52
N TYR A 73 17.02 5.56 -8.68
CA TYR A 73 15.73 5.07 -9.16
C TYR A 73 15.04 6.10 -10.07
N PRO A 74 14.31 5.66 -11.11
CA PRO A 74 13.48 6.56 -11.90
C PRO A 74 12.53 7.36 -11.02
N ARG A 75 12.38 8.67 -11.27
CA ARG A 75 11.53 9.56 -10.45
C ARG A 75 10.10 9.05 -10.29
N SER A 76 9.57 8.38 -11.32
CA SER A 76 8.25 7.74 -11.29
C SER A 76 8.17 6.57 -10.30
N LEU A 77 9.26 5.81 -10.11
CA LEU A 77 9.35 4.75 -9.10
C LEU A 77 9.49 5.33 -7.69
N GLN A 78 10.33 6.36 -7.53
CA GLN A 78 10.46 7.07 -6.25
C GLN A 78 9.11 7.59 -5.77
N TRP A 79 8.35 8.23 -6.66
CA TRP A 79 7.01 8.75 -6.35
C TRP A 79 6.03 7.63 -5.96
N ARG A 80 6.06 6.49 -6.66
CA ARG A 80 5.21 5.34 -6.32
C ARG A 80 5.52 4.77 -4.94
N ILE A 81 6.80 4.63 -4.60
CA ILE A 81 7.22 4.19 -3.26
C ILE A 81 6.73 5.19 -2.20
N TRP A 82 6.87 6.49 -2.47
CA TRP A 82 6.40 7.53 -1.56
C TRP A 82 4.88 7.47 -1.36
N VAL A 83 4.09 7.41 -2.44
CA VAL A 83 2.61 7.30 -2.36
C VAL A 83 2.20 6.04 -1.59
N ALA A 84 2.81 4.90 -1.91
CA ALA A 84 2.52 3.64 -1.24
C ALA A 84 2.83 3.71 0.27
N ARG A 85 3.93 4.37 0.66
CA ARG A 85 4.24 4.64 2.07
C ARG A 85 3.21 5.55 2.70
N VAL A 86 2.91 6.70 2.11
CA VAL A 86 1.89 7.62 2.66
C VAL A 86 0.57 6.88 2.88
N MET A 87 0.17 6.02 1.94
CA MET A 87 -1.02 5.19 2.13
C MET A 87 -0.90 4.20 3.29
N LEU A 88 0.24 3.51 3.42
CA LEU A 88 0.48 2.63 4.55
C LEU A 88 0.44 3.38 5.90
N TRP A 89 1.01 4.58 5.95
CA TRP A 89 1.02 5.44 7.14
C TRP A 89 -0.35 6.02 7.47
N LEU A 90 -1.22 6.20 6.48
CA LEU A 90 -2.60 6.64 6.66
C LEU A 90 -3.53 5.51 7.13
N TRP A 91 -3.08 4.25 7.04
CA TRP A 91 -3.88 3.07 7.44
C TRP A 91 -4.45 3.15 8.87
N PRO A 92 -3.71 3.56 9.91
CA PRO A 92 -4.26 3.71 11.26
C PRO A 92 -5.42 4.71 11.32
N PHE A 93 -5.37 5.80 10.54
CA PHE A 93 -6.46 6.78 10.47
C PHE A 93 -7.70 6.22 9.79
N VAL A 94 -7.52 5.38 8.76
CA VAL A 94 -8.63 4.66 8.12
C VAL A 94 -9.28 3.70 9.12
N LEU A 95 -8.48 2.96 9.91
CA LEU A 95 -9.01 2.07 10.95
C LEU A 95 -9.76 2.86 12.03
N VAL A 96 -9.19 3.96 12.53
CA VAL A 96 -9.86 4.81 13.53
C VAL A 96 -11.14 5.39 12.97
N ALA A 97 -11.15 5.88 11.73
CA ALA A 97 -12.36 6.38 11.08
C ALA A 97 -13.44 5.31 11.01
N VAL A 98 -13.10 4.08 10.63
CA VAL A 98 -14.07 2.97 10.62
C VAL A 98 -14.55 2.66 12.05
N LEU A 99 -13.67 2.56 13.04
CA LEU A 99 -14.05 2.20 14.41
C LEU A 99 -14.89 3.28 15.12
N VAL A 100 -14.61 4.57 14.88
CA VAL A 100 -15.25 5.69 15.58
C VAL A 100 -16.50 6.17 14.85
N LEU A 101 -16.52 6.13 13.51
CA LEU A 101 -17.62 6.67 12.72
C LEU A 101 -18.64 5.59 12.31
N THR A 102 -18.36 4.31 12.52
CA THR A 102 -19.35 3.25 12.31
C THR A 102 -20.40 3.31 13.42
N PRO A 103 -21.67 3.64 13.12
CA PRO A 103 -22.73 3.57 14.11
C PRO A 103 -22.90 2.11 14.58
N HIS A 104 -22.91 1.93 15.90
CA HIS A 104 -23.19 0.65 16.57
C HIS A 104 -24.69 0.44 16.76
#